data_AF-A0A257SW07-F1
#
_entry.id   AF-A0A257SW07-F1
#
_cell.length_a   1.000
_cell.length_b   1.000
_cell.length_c   1.000
_cell.angle_alpha   90.00
_cell.angle_beta   90.00
_cell.angle_gamma   90.00
#
_symmetry.space_group_name_H-M   'P 1'
#
loop_
_entity.id
_entity.type
_entity.pdbx_description
1 polymer ?
#
loop_
_entity_poly.entity_id
_entity_poly.type
_entity_poly.pdbx_seq_one_letter_code
_entity_poly.pdbx_strand_id
1 'polypeptide(L)'
;AQQLEKDQKGERFVLIDPPEYPQKPIKPNRLAILILGFILSLGGGFGLAAAAESMDHSVRGIKGIAAVLEMPPLAAIPYFENAVDHTRRRRFRMTTIVLGVCAVVAALLLIQFFWMPLDVLWFKIMDKLNNYLSN
;
A
#
# COMPACT_ATOMS: atom_id res chain seq x y z
N ALA A 1 -34.23 26.17 -5.55
CA ALA A 1 -35.30 25.93 -6.54
C ALA A 1 -36.56 26.76 -6.30
N GLN A 2 -36.53 27.84 -5.51
CA GLN A 2 -37.75 28.50 -5.01
C GLN A 2 -37.99 29.94 -5.51
N GLN A 3 -37.10 30.47 -6.36
CA GLN A 3 -37.20 31.86 -6.83
C GLN A 3 -37.74 32.02 -8.25
N LEU A 4 -38.10 30.93 -8.95
CA LEU A 4 -38.63 30.97 -10.33
C LEU A 4 -40.15 30.74 -10.43
N GLU A 5 -40.85 30.53 -9.30
CA GLU A 5 -42.28 30.22 -9.30
C GLU A 5 -43.19 31.46 -9.40
N LYS A 6 -42.61 32.67 -9.48
CA LYS A 6 -43.37 33.92 -9.36
C LYS A 6 -43.62 34.68 -10.66
N ASP A 7 -43.04 34.26 -11.78
CA ASP A 7 -43.37 34.82 -13.09
C ASP A 7 -43.99 33.72 -13.97
N GLN A 8 -45.32 33.79 -14.10
CA GLN A 8 -46.15 32.99 -14.99
C GLN A 8 -45.85 33.33 -16.47
N LYS A 9 -44.64 33.07 -16.92
CA LYS A 9 -44.33 32.97 -18.34
C LYS A 9 -44.16 31.50 -18.67
N GLY A 10 -45.20 30.95 -19.29
CA GLY A 10 -45.20 29.60 -19.86
C GLY A 10 -44.23 29.52 -21.03
N GLU A 11 -42.94 29.53 -20.75
CA GLU A 11 -41.94 29.07 -21.70
C GLU A 11 -41.96 27.54 -21.63
N ARG A 12 -42.44 26.93 -22.71
CA ARG A 12 -42.40 25.48 -22.89
C ARG A 12 -40.92 25.07 -22.86
N PHE A 13 -40.44 24.58 -21.73
CA PHE A 13 -39.12 23.98 -21.62
C PHE A 13 -39.10 22.73 -22.50
N VAL A 14 -38.57 22.88 -23.72
CA VAL A 14 -38.26 21.75 -24.59
C VAL A 14 -36.92 21.21 -24.12
N LEU A 15 -36.89 19.94 -23.73
CA LEU A 15 -35.66 19.25 -23.40
C LEU A 15 -34.85 19.10 -24.70
N ILE A 16 -33.81 19.92 -24.87
CA ILE A 16 -33.01 19.96 -26.11
C ILE A 16 -32.04 18.78 -26.17
N ASP A 17 -31.46 18.39 -25.03
CA ASP A 17 -30.43 17.34 -24.98
C ASP A 17 -30.62 16.48 -23.72
N PRO A 18 -30.78 15.14 -23.84
CA PRO A 18 -30.83 14.26 -22.68
C PRO A 18 -29.50 14.30 -21.90
N PRO A 19 -29.53 14.11 -20.58
CA PRO A 19 -28.31 14.07 -19.77
C PRO A 19 -27.43 12.89 -20.18
N GLU A 20 -26.25 13.18 -20.72
CA GLU A 20 -25.25 12.15 -21.00
C GLU A 20 -24.65 11.63 -19.68
N TYR A 21 -24.50 10.30 -19.61
CA TYR A 21 -23.78 9.68 -18.50
C TYR A 21 -22.31 10.13 -18.52
N PRO A 22 -21.72 10.47 -17.36
CA PRO A 22 -20.34 10.93 -17.31
C PRO A 22 -19.40 9.82 -17.77
N GLN A 23 -18.72 10.06 -18.90
CA GLN A 23 -17.77 9.10 -19.49
C GLN A 23 -16.52 8.88 -18.64
N LYS A 24 -16.27 9.74 -17.64
CA LYS A 24 -15.13 9.64 -16.72
C LYS A 24 -15.63 9.71 -15.27
N PRO A 25 -15.12 8.85 -14.38
CA PRO A 25 -15.50 8.87 -12.97
C PRO A 25 -15.13 10.23 -12.35
N ILE A 26 -16.12 10.91 -11.77
CA ILE A 26 -15.98 12.27 -11.23
C ILE A 26 -15.09 12.26 -9.97
N LYS A 27 -15.23 11.23 -9.11
CA LYS A 27 -14.40 10.94 -7.92
C LYS A 27 -14.54 9.44 -7.55
N PRO A 28 -13.61 8.81 -6.81
CA PRO A 28 -12.24 9.22 -6.50
C PRO A 28 -11.22 8.74 -7.55
N ASN A 29 -10.05 9.39 -7.60
CA ASN A 29 -8.93 8.97 -8.47
C ASN A 29 -8.26 7.71 -7.92
N ARG A 30 -8.73 6.56 -8.39
CA ARG A 30 -8.31 5.21 -7.99
C ARG A 30 -6.80 4.99 -8.08
N LEU A 31 -6.17 5.52 -9.14
CA LEU A 31 -4.73 5.37 -9.36
C LEU A 31 -3.92 6.11 -8.29
N ALA A 32 -4.37 7.30 -7.89
CA ALA A 32 -3.73 8.05 -6.82
C ALA A 32 -3.80 7.32 -5.47
N ILE A 33 -4.93 6.68 -5.16
CA ILE A 33 -5.11 5.90 -3.92
C ILE A 33 -4.15 4.69 -3.90
N LEU A 34 -4.03 3.97 -5.02
CA LEU A 34 -3.14 2.81 -5.11
C LEU A 34 -1.67 3.20 -4.95
N ILE A 35 -1.23 4.25 -5.65
CA ILE A 35 0.15 4.74 -5.56
C ILE A 35 0.44 5.22 -4.13
N LEU A 36 -0.47 5.98 -3.54
CA LEU A 36 -0.32 6.47 -2.18
C LEU A 36 -0.25 5.32 -1.16
N GLY A 37 -1.14 4.33 -1.27
CA GLY A 37 -1.13 3.15 -0.42
C GLY A 37 0.16 2.33 -0.56
N PHE A 38 0.66 2.16 -1.79
CA PHE A 38 1.91 1.45 -2.04
C PHE A 38 3.09 2.18 -1.39
N ILE A 39 3.24 3.48 -1.63
CA ILE A 39 4.32 4.29 -1.05
C ILE A 39 4.24 4.31 0.48
N LEU A 40 3.04 4.49 1.04
CA LEU A 40 2.84 4.45 2.50
C LEU A 40 3.14 3.08 3.09
N SER A 41 2.81 1.98 2.42
CA SER A 41 3.10 0.63 2.92
C SER A 41 4.60 0.35 2.94
N LEU A 42 5.33 0.76 1.91
CA LEU A 42 6.79 0.64 1.86
C LEU A 42 7.45 1.56 2.88
N GLY A 43 7.13 2.85 2.84
CA GLY A 43 7.69 3.84 3.74
C GLY A 43 7.36 3.55 5.21
N GLY A 44 6.14 3.13 5.50
CA GLY A 44 5.71 2.72 6.83
C GLY A 44 6.42 1.44 7.29
N GLY A 45 6.55 0.43 6.43
CA GLY A 45 7.27 -0.81 6.76
C GLY A 45 8.74 -0.57 7.08
N PHE A 46 9.46 0.12 6.18
CA PHE A 46 10.85 0.48 6.40
C PHE A 46 11.04 1.45 7.57
N GLY A 47 10.17 2.46 7.67
CA GLY A 47 10.23 3.45 8.73
C GLY A 47 10.04 2.84 10.11
N LEU A 48 9.03 1.96 10.27
CA LEU A 48 8.82 1.24 11.53
C LEU A 48 9.97 0.28 11.85
N ALA A 49 10.53 -0.41 10.85
CA ALA A 49 11.69 -1.28 11.06
C ALA A 49 12.93 -0.49 11.50
N ALA A 50 13.22 0.63 10.85
CA ALA A 50 14.34 1.50 11.19
C ALA A 50 14.16 2.16 12.56
N ALA A 51 12.94 2.60 12.89
CA ALA A 51 12.62 3.14 14.21
C ALA A 51 12.77 2.08 15.30
N ALA A 52 12.29 0.86 15.05
CA ALA A 52 12.45 -0.26 15.98
C ALA A 52 13.92 -0.60 16.23
N GLU A 53 14.75 -0.63 15.19
CA GLU A 53 16.19 -0.87 15.33
C GLU A 53 16.88 0.28 16.05
N SER A 54 16.52 1.53 15.75
CA SER A 54 17.09 2.71 16.43
C SER A 54 16.78 2.76 17.92
N MET A 55 15.69 2.14 18.37
CA MET A 55 15.33 2.02 19.77
C MET A 55 15.99 0.81 20.45
N ASP A 56 16.57 -0.12 19.68
CA ASP A 56 17.29 -1.28 20.19
C ASP A 56 18.75 -0.91 20.49
N HIS A 57 19.04 -0.61 21.76
CA HIS A 57 20.40 -0.33 22.23
C HIS A 57 21.23 -1.60 22.51
N SER A 58 20.79 -2.77 22.07
CA SER A 58 21.49 -4.03 22.36
C SER A 58 22.80 -4.15 21.57
N VAL A 59 23.91 -4.34 22.27
CA VAL A 59 25.24 -4.55 21.66
C VAL A 59 25.31 -5.96 21.07
N ARG A 60 25.23 -6.07 19.74
CA ARG A 60 25.29 -7.36 19.00
C ARG A 60 26.67 -7.58 18.38
N GLY A 61 27.59 -8.14 19.16
CA GLY A 61 28.83 -8.75 18.65
C GLY A 61 30.14 -8.08 19.11
N ILE A 62 31.24 -8.68 18.70
CA ILE A 62 32.62 -8.38 19.17
C ILE A 62 32.99 -6.91 18.94
N LYS A 63 32.63 -6.34 17.77
CA LYS A 63 32.94 -4.94 17.44
C LYS A 63 32.20 -3.95 18.33
N GLY A 64 30.94 -4.23 18.67
CA GLY A 64 30.16 -3.39 19.57
C GLY A 64 30.69 -3.45 21.00
N ILE A 65 31.11 -4.63 21.46
CA ILE A 65 31.74 -4.82 22.77
C ILE A 65 33.07 -4.05 22.84
N ALA A 66 33.92 -4.17 21.82
CA ALA A 66 35.19 -3.45 21.74
C ALA A 66 35.01 -1.92 21.65
N ALA A 67 33.95 -1.44 20.99
CA ALA A 67 33.65 -0.02 20.91
C ALA A 67 33.15 0.56 22.25
N VAL A 68 32.45 -0.23 23.06
CA VAL A 68 31.95 0.22 24.38
C VAL A 68 33.02 0.14 25.46
N LEU A 69 33.85 -0.91 25.45
CA LEU A 69 34.86 -1.16 26.47
C LEU A 69 36.25 -0.58 26.11
N GLU A 70 36.41 -0.07 24.89
CA GLU A 70 37.69 0.43 24.31
C GLU A 70 38.86 -0.56 24.39
N MET A 71 38.57 -1.85 24.61
CA MET A 71 39.56 -2.92 24.70
C MET A 71 39.15 -4.15 23.89
N PRO A 72 40.12 -4.87 23.32
CA PRO A 72 39.85 -6.11 22.61
C PRO A 72 39.36 -7.19 23.59
N PRO A 73 38.28 -7.93 23.27
CA PRO A 73 37.81 -9.02 24.12
C PRO A 73 38.82 -10.17 24.18
N LEU A 74 39.01 -10.73 25.37
CA LEU A 74 40.00 -11.79 25.64
C LEU A 74 39.68 -13.13 24.96
N ALA A 75 38.39 -13.43 24.78
CA ALA A 75 37.91 -14.62 24.07
C ALA A 75 36.47 -14.38 23.58
N ALA A 76 36.11 -14.99 22.45
CA ALA A 76 34.74 -15.02 21.95
C ALA A 76 34.19 -16.45 22.07
N ILE A 77 33.17 -16.64 22.92
CA ILE A 77 32.51 -17.93 23.06
C ILE A 77 31.42 -18.01 21.99
N PRO A 78 31.49 -18.98 21.06
CA PRO A 78 30.45 -19.14 20.07
C PRO A 78 29.16 -19.58 20.74
N TYR A 79 28.04 -19.10 20.21
CA TYR A 79 26.72 -19.49 20.68
C TYR A 79 26.36 -20.89 20.16
N PHE A 80 26.00 -21.79 21.06
CA PHE A 80 25.46 -23.11 20.73
C PHE A 80 23.93 -23.07 20.83
N GLU A 81 23.24 -23.43 19.74
CA GLU A 81 21.77 -23.44 19.70
C GLU A 81 21.21 -24.54 20.61
N ASN A 82 20.25 -24.19 21.48
CA ASN A 82 19.54 -25.16 22.32
C ASN A 82 18.20 -25.56 21.69
N ALA A 83 17.60 -26.66 22.18
CA ALA A 83 16.28 -27.13 21.76
C ALA A 83 15.18 -26.04 21.85
N VAL A 84 15.28 -25.14 22.84
CA VAL A 84 14.37 -24.00 23.03
C VAL A 84 14.53 -22.97 21.90
N ASP A 85 15.76 -22.72 21.44
CA ASP A 85 16.06 -21.76 20.38
C ASP A 85 15.52 -22.21 19.02
N HIS A 86 15.50 -23.53 18.77
CA HIS A 86 14.85 -24.11 17.60
C HIS A 86 13.34 -23.84 17.59
N THR A 87 12.66 -23.97 18.74
CA THR A 87 11.22 -23.66 18.83
C THR A 87 10.92 -22.17 18.67
N ARG A 88 11.77 -21.30 19.21
CA ARG A 88 11.63 -19.84 19.07
C ARG A 88 11.86 -19.37 17.64
N ARG A 89 12.88 -19.89 16.95
CA ARG A 89 13.11 -19.66 15.51
C ARG A 89 11.95 -20.17 14.66
N ARG A 90 11.40 -21.34 15.01
CA ARG A 90 10.23 -21.89 14.30
C ARG A 90 9.00 -21.01 14.50
N ARG A 91 8.75 -20.51 15.71
CA ARG A 91 7.65 -19.55 15.98
C ARG A 91 7.85 -18.27 15.20
N PHE A 92 9.04 -17.67 15.22
CA PHE A 92 9.33 -16.46 14.45
C PHE A 92 9.13 -16.67 12.94
N ARG A 93 9.61 -17.79 12.40
CA ARG A 93 9.40 -18.15 10.99
C ARG A 93 7.93 -18.39 10.67
N MET A 94 7.18 -19.03 11.56
CA MET A 94 5.74 -19.21 11.38
C MET A 94 5.01 -17.87 11.44
N THR A 95 5.37 -16.98 12.36
CA THR A 95 4.77 -15.65 12.42
C THR A 95 5.08 -14.82 11.18
N THR A 96 6.31 -14.86 10.64
CA THR A 96 6.63 -14.13 9.40
C THR A 96 5.90 -14.71 8.20
N ILE A 97 5.76 -16.04 8.11
CA ILE A 97 4.98 -16.71 7.07
C ILE A 97 3.51 -16.33 7.17
N VAL A 98 2.91 -16.43 8.38
CA VAL A 98 1.50 -16.09 8.61
C VAL A 98 1.24 -14.62 8.28
N LEU A 99 2.13 -13.72 8.69
CA LEU A 99 2.00 -12.29 8.41
C LEU A 99 2.11 -12.01 6.90
N GLY A 100 3.03 -12.70 6.20
CA GLY A 100 3.13 -12.65 4.74
C GLY A 100 1.85 -13.15 4.04
N VAL A 101 1.31 -14.29 4.49
CA VAL A 101 0.05 -14.84 3.95
C VAL A 101 -1.12 -13.89 4.20
N CYS A 102 -1.25 -13.34 5.41
CA CYS A 102 -2.26 -12.34 5.72
C CYS A 102 -2.14 -11.09 4.83
N ALA A 103 -0.91 -10.62 4.56
CA ALA A 103 -0.69 -9.49 3.65
C ALA A 103 -1.13 -9.80 2.22
N VAL A 104 -0.83 -11.01 1.71
CA VAL A 104 -1.30 -11.46 0.38
C VAL A 104 -2.82 -11.54 0.32
N VAL A 105 -3.46 -12.13 1.34
CA VAL A 105 -4.93 -12.22 1.43
C VAL A 105 -5.56 -10.82 1.51
N ALA A 106 -4.98 -9.90 2.28
CA ALA A 106 -5.43 -8.51 2.35
C ALA A 106 -5.28 -7.78 1.01
N ALA A 107 -4.20 -8.04 0.25
CA ALA A 107 -4.03 -7.50 -1.09
C ALA A 107 -5.08 -8.05 -2.07
N LEU A 108 -5.37 -9.35 -2.03
CA LEU A 108 -6.44 -9.96 -2.82
C LEU A 108 -7.82 -9.41 -2.44
N LEU A 109 -8.09 -9.23 -1.13
CA LEU A 109 -9.29 -8.57 -0.61
C LEU A 109 -9.43 -7.14 -1.09
N LEU A 110 -8.35 -6.36 -1.07
CA LEU A 110 -8.36 -5.01 -1.63
C LEU A 110 -8.62 -5.05 -3.13
N ILE A 111 -7.99 -5.95 -3.88
CA ILE A 111 -8.22 -6.07 -5.32
C ILE A 111 -9.69 -6.42 -5.59
N GLN A 112 -10.24 -7.46 -4.95
CA GLN A 112 -11.60 -7.93 -5.19
C GLN A 112 -12.68 -6.96 -4.68
N PHE A 113 -12.45 -6.28 -3.54
CA PHE A 113 -13.38 -5.28 -3.02
C PHE A 113 -13.28 -3.95 -3.78
N PHE A 114 -12.14 -3.65 -4.39
CA PHE A 114 -11.92 -2.43 -5.17
C PHE A 114 -12.33 -2.55 -6.64
N TRP A 115 -13.04 -3.63 -7.03
CA TRP A 115 -13.68 -3.79 -8.35
C TRP A 115 -14.66 -2.62 -8.65
N MET A 116 -14.11 -1.51 -9.16
CA MET A 116 -14.48 -1.05 -10.51
C MET A 116 -13.49 -1.74 -11.47
N PRO A 117 -13.97 -2.15 -12.66
CA PRO A 117 -13.45 -3.32 -13.33
C PRO A 117 -12.06 -3.11 -13.93
N LEU A 118 -11.28 -4.19 -14.01
CA LEU A 118 -10.05 -4.30 -14.83
C LEU A 118 -10.28 -3.79 -16.27
N ASP A 119 -11.53 -3.83 -16.73
CA ASP A 119 -11.99 -3.27 -17.99
C ASP A 119 -11.58 -1.80 -18.17
N VAL A 120 -11.73 -0.93 -17.17
CA VAL A 120 -11.42 0.51 -17.35
C VAL A 120 -9.91 0.73 -17.54
N LEU A 121 -9.08 -0.08 -16.88
CA LEU A 121 -7.63 -0.01 -17.02
C LEU A 121 -7.20 -0.50 -18.41
N TRP A 122 -7.82 -1.58 -18.88
CA TRP A 122 -7.56 -2.16 -20.20
C TRP A 122 -8.05 -1.24 -21.32
N PHE A 123 -9.24 -0.66 -21.20
CA PHE A 123 -9.75 0.35 -22.13
C PHE A 123 -8.82 1.56 -22.23
N LYS A 124 -8.30 2.05 -21.10
CA LYS A 124 -7.40 3.22 -21.09
C LYS A 124 -6.02 2.92 -21.68
N ILE A 125 -5.52 1.70 -21.50
CA ILE A 125 -4.25 1.24 -22.10
C ILE A 125 -4.41 1.06 -23.60
N MET A 126 -5.50 0.42 -24.03
CA MET A 126 -5.78 0.16 -25.45
C MET A 126 -5.97 1.46 -26.23
N ASP A 127 -6.71 2.42 -25.68
CA ASP A 127 -6.98 3.72 -26.30
C ASP A 127 -5.70 4.57 -26.46
N LYS A 128 -4.79 4.49 -25.47
CA LYS A 128 -3.50 5.18 -25.54
C LYS A 128 -2.53 4.56 -26.53
N LEU A 129 -2.56 3.23 -26.67
CA LEU A 129 -1.79 2.49 -27.68
C LEU A 129 -2.30 2.76 -29.10
N ASN A 130 -3.62 2.78 -29.28
CA ASN A 130 -4.24 3.06 -30.57
C ASN A 130 -3.95 4.48 -31.06
N ASN A 131 -4.04 5.49 -30.19
CA ASN A 131 -3.67 6.88 -30.54
C ASN A 131 -2.19 7.06 -30.87
N TYR A 132 -1.31 6.20 -30.37
CA TYR A 132 0.13 6.24 -30.69
C TYR A 132 0.48 5.50 -31.99
N LEU A 133 -0.38 4.56 -32.42
CA LEU A 133 -0.24 3.85 -33.70
C LEU A 133 -0.96 4.56 -34.84
N SER A 134 -1.95 5.40 -34.53
CA SER A 134 -2.76 6.18 -35.48
C SER A 134 -2.12 7.52 -35.89
N ASN A 135 -0.96 7.87 -35.35
CA ASN A 135 -0.25 9.13 -35.58
C ASN A 135 1.20 8.84 -35.95
#